data_AF-A0A158SWT6-F1
#
_entry.id   AF-A0A158SWT6-F1
#
_cell.length_a   1.000
_cell.length_b   1.000
_cell.length_c   1.000
_cell.angle_alpha   90.00
_cell.angle_beta   90.00
_cell.angle_gamma   90.00
#
_symmetry.space_group_name_H-M   'P 1'
#
loop_
_entity.id
_entity.type
_entity.pdbx_description
1 polymer ?
#
loop_
_entity_poly.entity_id
_entity_poly.type
_entity_poly.pdbx_seq_one_letter_code
_entity_poly.pdbx_strand_id
1 'polypeptide(L)'
;MKDISTSESTSNNNIIIGNLETNKINDVKGTDTSNPKLSHATNNLIVGNNNELTGDSTVVVGLSNTVTGKDYGSGNGDLQVDDYRYNVVLGFKNKVEGNHNVVLGETNEAKKADNTAVNYTVALGYHAKTLGNDAVAIGVGYTPKANITLKSGIAVNAGKNSKISYQMGAGWVW
;
A
#
# COMPACT_ATOMS: atom_id res chain seq x y z
N MET A 1 -0.43 12.61 19.09
CA MET A 1 -0.61 11.15 18.95
C MET A 1 -1.87 10.78 19.71
N LYS A 2 -2.75 9.97 19.13
CA LYS A 2 -3.95 9.46 19.79
C LYS A 2 -4.08 7.97 19.47
N ASP A 3 -4.18 7.16 20.52
CA ASP A 3 -4.57 5.76 20.43
C ASP A 3 -6.10 5.72 20.36
N ILE A 4 -6.64 5.03 19.35
CA ILE A 4 -8.08 4.89 19.10
C ILE A 4 -8.55 3.43 19.19
N SER A 5 -7.79 2.59 19.90
CA SER A 5 -8.11 1.19 20.13
C SER A 5 -9.39 1.00 20.96
N THR A 6 -10.23 0.04 20.58
CA THR A 6 -11.44 -0.35 21.35
C THR A 6 -11.08 -1.38 22.42
N SER A 7 -11.63 -1.25 23.63
CA SER A 7 -11.21 -2.01 24.84
C SER A 7 -11.72 -3.46 24.96
N GLU A 8 -12.13 -4.12 23.89
CA GLU A 8 -12.59 -5.52 23.94
C GLU A 8 -11.49 -6.50 23.50
N SER A 9 -11.68 -7.81 23.72
CA SER A 9 -10.69 -8.90 23.66
C SER A 9 -9.92 -9.11 22.34
N THR A 10 -10.02 -8.18 21.39
CA THR A 10 -9.20 -8.09 20.18
C THR A 10 -8.28 -6.88 20.27
N SER A 11 -6.97 -7.11 20.16
CA SER A 11 -5.95 -6.07 20.26
C SER A 11 -5.99 -5.12 19.05
N ASN A 12 -6.92 -4.16 19.04
CA ASN A 12 -7.15 -3.27 17.91
C ASN A 12 -6.25 -2.04 17.97
N ASN A 13 -4.92 -2.24 17.96
CA ASN A 13 -3.94 -1.18 18.15
C ASN A 13 -3.93 -0.19 16.96
N ASN A 14 -4.74 0.86 17.03
CA ASN A 14 -4.82 1.87 15.97
C ASN A 14 -4.29 3.21 16.49
N ILE A 15 -3.26 3.74 15.84
CA ILE A 15 -2.61 4.99 16.26
C ILE A 15 -2.72 6.04 15.14
N ILE A 16 -3.18 7.24 15.49
CA ILE A 16 -3.15 8.40 14.60
C ILE A 16 -2.25 9.49 15.18
N ILE A 17 -1.32 9.98 14.36
CA ILE A 17 -0.43 11.10 14.66
C ILE A 17 -0.66 12.19 13.61
N GLY A 18 -1.29 13.29 14.00
CA GLY A 18 -1.58 14.41 13.08
C GLY A 18 -3.04 14.84 13.18
N ASN A 19 -3.66 15.18 12.05
CA ASN A 19 -5.00 15.75 12.04
C ASN A 19 -6.09 14.69 12.24
N LEU A 20 -6.64 14.63 13.47
CA LEU A 20 -7.65 13.66 13.89
C LEU A 20 -9.03 13.85 13.21
N GLU A 21 -9.30 15.02 12.65
CA GLU A 21 -10.58 15.30 11.96
C GLU A 21 -10.61 14.80 10.52
N THR A 22 -9.43 14.59 9.93
CA THR A 22 -9.29 14.29 8.50
C THR A 22 -8.73 12.90 8.24
N ASN A 23 -7.91 12.37 9.16
CA ASN A 23 -7.46 10.99 9.06
C ASN A 23 -8.59 10.04 9.49
N LYS A 24 -8.81 9.01 8.70
CA LYS A 24 -9.85 8.00 8.92
C LYS A 24 -9.30 6.59 8.87
N ILE A 25 -9.82 5.74 9.75
CA ILE A 25 -9.64 4.28 9.71
C ILE A 25 -11.04 3.66 9.63
N ASN A 26 -11.31 2.81 8.64
CA ASN A 26 -12.62 2.22 8.37
C ASN A 26 -13.76 3.27 8.35
N ASP A 27 -13.54 4.39 7.63
CA ASP A 27 -14.41 5.58 7.58
C ASP A 27 -14.59 6.36 8.89
N VAL A 28 -13.98 5.93 9.98
CA VAL A 28 -14.08 6.58 11.29
C VAL A 28 -12.95 7.58 11.47
N LYS A 29 -13.30 8.83 11.78
CA LYS A 29 -12.33 9.87 12.13
C LYS A 29 -11.61 9.54 13.43
N GLY A 30 -10.37 9.98 13.58
CA GLY A 30 -9.63 9.85 14.84
C GLY A 30 -10.28 10.54 16.06
N THR A 31 -11.25 11.43 15.86
CA THR A 31 -12.03 12.03 16.95
C THR A 31 -13.16 11.15 17.49
N ASP A 32 -13.65 10.16 16.72
CA ASP A 32 -14.75 9.26 17.09
C ASP A 32 -14.23 7.89 17.57
N THR A 33 -13.73 7.83 18.80
CA THR A 33 -13.09 6.62 19.37
C THR A 33 -14.06 5.56 19.86
N SER A 34 -15.35 5.88 19.96
CA SER A 34 -16.39 4.96 20.43
C SER A 34 -17.03 4.15 19.30
N ASN A 35 -16.59 4.35 18.06
CA ASN A 35 -17.23 3.75 16.90
C ASN A 35 -16.90 2.25 16.77
N PRO A 36 -17.90 1.35 16.68
CA PRO A 36 -17.66 -0.09 16.55
C PRO A 36 -16.97 -0.48 15.24
N LYS A 37 -16.92 0.38 14.22
CA LYS A 37 -16.13 0.10 13.01
C LYS A 37 -14.62 0.01 13.28
N LEU A 38 -14.13 0.65 14.37
CA LEU A 38 -12.73 0.57 14.79
C LEU A 38 -12.36 -0.80 15.36
N SER A 39 -13.32 -1.60 15.84
CA SER A 39 -13.03 -2.93 16.36
C SER A 39 -12.69 -3.97 15.28
N HIS A 40 -12.91 -3.61 14.02
CA HIS A 40 -12.59 -4.43 12.84
C HIS A 40 -11.29 -3.99 12.14
N ALA A 41 -10.62 -2.96 12.66
CA ALA A 41 -9.30 -2.53 12.20
C ALA A 41 -8.28 -2.84 13.27
N THR A 42 -7.20 -3.54 12.92
CA THR A 42 -6.17 -3.95 13.87
C THR A 42 -4.80 -3.43 13.45
N ASN A 43 -3.98 -3.00 14.42
CA ASN A 43 -2.54 -2.72 14.24
C ASN A 43 -2.19 -1.68 13.16
N ASN A 44 -2.97 -0.61 13.02
CA ASN A 44 -2.71 0.43 12.02
C ASN A 44 -2.00 1.66 12.59
N LEU A 45 -1.19 2.31 11.77
CA LEU A 45 -0.55 3.59 12.08
C LEU A 45 -0.80 4.59 10.94
N ILE A 46 -1.41 5.73 11.26
CA ILE A 46 -1.48 6.89 10.37
C ILE A 46 -0.65 8.03 10.93
N VAL A 47 0.21 8.62 10.11
CA VAL A 47 0.95 9.86 10.42
C VAL A 47 0.68 10.90 9.34
N GLY A 48 0.13 12.06 9.69
CA GLY A 48 -0.07 13.19 8.77
C GLY A 48 -1.51 13.72 8.71
N ASN A 49 -2.03 14.01 7.52
CA ASN A 49 -3.33 14.69 7.34
C ASN A 49 -4.07 14.14 6.11
N ASN A 50 -5.40 14.00 6.24
CA ASN A 50 -6.32 13.60 5.18
C ASN A 50 -6.06 12.20 4.61
N ASN A 51 -5.52 11.28 5.41
CA ASN A 51 -5.33 9.89 4.97
C ASN A 51 -6.57 9.04 5.29
N GLU A 52 -6.93 8.16 4.37
CA GLU A 52 -8.03 7.21 4.51
C GLU A 52 -7.48 5.79 4.42
N LEU A 53 -7.76 4.99 5.44
CA LEU A 53 -7.33 3.61 5.54
C LEU A 53 -8.51 2.70 5.83
N THR A 54 -8.66 1.63 5.07
CA THR A 54 -9.47 0.47 5.46
C THR A 54 -8.57 -0.76 5.50
N GLY A 55 -8.71 -1.59 6.53
CA GLY A 55 -7.92 -2.82 6.69
C GLY A 55 -7.06 -2.88 7.95
N ASP A 56 -6.09 -3.80 7.92
CA ASP A 56 -5.29 -4.22 9.08
C ASP A 56 -3.79 -4.03 8.86
N SER A 57 -3.03 -3.94 9.95
CA SER A 57 -1.57 -3.98 9.98
C SER A 57 -0.88 -3.01 9.02
N THR A 58 -1.49 -1.86 8.74
CA THR A 58 -1.06 -0.95 7.68
C THR A 58 -0.46 0.33 8.24
N VAL A 59 0.62 0.80 7.61
CA VAL A 59 1.29 2.05 7.93
C VAL A 59 1.08 3.05 6.80
N VAL A 60 0.50 4.20 7.11
CA VAL A 60 0.29 5.31 6.18
C VAL A 60 0.93 6.58 6.73
N VAL A 61 1.86 7.17 5.98
CA VAL A 61 2.57 8.38 6.38
C VAL A 61 2.47 9.42 5.25
N GLY A 62 2.01 10.62 5.57
CA GLY A 62 1.97 11.76 4.66
C GLY A 62 0.57 12.36 4.49
N LEU A 63 0.23 12.75 3.26
CA LEU A 63 -0.90 13.62 2.97
C LEU A 63 -1.83 13.00 1.91
N SER A 64 -3.13 12.98 2.19
CA SER A 64 -4.15 12.61 1.20
C SER A 64 -4.00 11.20 0.57
N ASN A 65 -3.42 10.23 1.28
CA ASN A 65 -3.32 8.87 0.78
C ASN A 65 -4.62 8.09 1.03
N THR A 66 -4.98 7.21 0.10
CA THR A 66 -6.12 6.29 0.23
C THR A 66 -5.61 4.86 0.14
N VAL A 67 -5.83 4.07 1.19
CA VAL A 67 -5.33 2.70 1.29
C VAL A 67 -6.47 1.78 1.67
N THR A 68 -6.74 0.79 0.83
CA THR A 68 -7.80 -0.19 1.02
C THR A 68 -7.18 -1.58 1.03
N GLY A 69 -6.91 -2.09 2.23
CA GLY A 69 -6.65 -3.51 2.45
C GLY A 69 -7.91 -4.33 2.18
N LYS A 70 -7.75 -5.55 1.65
CA LYS A 70 -8.91 -6.40 1.35
C LYS A 70 -9.53 -6.88 2.68
N ASP A 71 -10.80 -6.53 2.87
CA ASP A 71 -11.55 -6.75 4.11
C ASP A 71 -11.66 -8.20 4.59
N TYR A 72 -11.84 -8.28 5.90
CA TYR A 72 -12.33 -9.38 6.69
C TYR A 72 -13.62 -9.95 6.07
N GLY A 73 -13.59 -11.20 5.61
CA GLY A 73 -14.81 -11.90 5.26
C GLY A 73 -15.65 -12.09 6.53
N SER A 74 -16.89 -11.63 6.51
CA SER A 74 -17.90 -11.83 7.56
C SER A 74 -18.38 -13.30 7.64
N GLY A 75 -17.45 -14.25 7.64
CA GLY A 75 -17.73 -15.68 7.76
C GLY A 75 -17.67 -16.10 9.22
N ASN A 76 -18.81 -16.44 9.80
CA ASN A 76 -18.87 -17.16 11.07
C ASN A 76 -18.14 -18.50 10.92
N GLY A 77 -16.98 -18.64 11.55
CA GLY A 77 -16.26 -19.92 11.63
C GLY A 77 -14.82 -19.77 11.17
N ASP A 78 -13.93 -19.84 12.15
CA ASP A 78 -12.46 -19.85 12.05
C ASP A 78 -11.82 -18.53 11.60
N LEU A 79 -11.45 -17.74 12.62
CA LEU A 79 -10.41 -16.71 12.58
C LEU A 79 -9.07 -17.35 12.18
N GLN A 80 -8.92 -17.75 10.92
CA GLN A 80 -7.61 -17.84 10.31
C GLN A 80 -7.16 -16.40 10.04
N VAL A 81 -6.44 -15.82 11.01
CA VAL A 81 -5.58 -14.66 10.77
C VAL A 81 -4.40 -15.15 9.92
N ASP A 82 -4.70 -15.60 8.70
CA ASP A 82 -3.72 -16.08 7.74
C ASP A 82 -3.02 -14.84 7.14
N ASP A 83 -1.73 -14.71 7.43
CA ASP A 83 -0.77 -13.70 6.98
C ASP A 83 -1.24 -12.23 7.03
N TYR A 84 -0.62 -11.47 7.94
CA TYR A 84 -0.77 -10.03 8.12
C TYR A 84 -0.96 -9.27 6.80
N ARG A 85 -2.16 -8.74 6.56
CA ARG A 85 -2.52 -8.00 5.34
C ARG A 85 -1.98 -6.57 5.37
N TYR A 86 -0.66 -6.39 5.47
CA TYR A 86 -0.06 -5.07 5.66
C TYR A 86 0.13 -4.30 4.35
N ASN A 87 0.02 -2.99 4.39
CA ASN A 87 0.55 -2.09 3.36
C ASN A 87 1.47 -1.06 4.00
N VAL A 88 2.45 -0.56 3.24
CA VAL A 88 3.31 0.57 3.64
C VAL A 88 3.16 1.66 2.60
N VAL A 89 2.60 2.79 3.00
CA VAL A 89 2.32 3.91 2.09
C VAL A 89 2.92 5.19 2.66
N LEU A 90 3.80 5.82 1.89
CA LEU A 90 4.50 7.04 2.29
C LEU A 90 4.43 8.10 1.17
N GLY A 91 3.95 9.29 1.50
CA GLY A 91 4.00 10.47 0.62
C GLY A 91 2.65 11.15 0.39
N PHE A 92 2.38 11.59 -0.84
CA PHE A 92 1.23 12.43 -1.18
C PHE A 92 0.30 11.79 -2.21
N LYS A 93 -1.00 11.74 -1.93
CA LYS A 93 -2.04 11.30 -2.90
C LYS A 93 -1.82 9.91 -3.50
N ASN A 94 -1.21 8.99 -2.78
CA ASN A 94 -1.10 7.61 -3.26
C ASN A 94 -2.43 6.88 -3.09
N LYS A 95 -2.74 5.98 -4.03
CA LYS A 95 -3.91 5.11 -3.98
C LYS A 95 -3.51 3.64 -4.00
N VAL A 96 -3.90 2.88 -2.99
CA VAL A 96 -3.53 1.46 -2.84
C VAL A 96 -4.78 0.62 -2.59
N GLU A 97 -4.96 -0.44 -3.36
CA GLU A 97 -6.03 -1.43 -3.22
C GLU A 97 -5.42 -2.84 -3.20
N GLY A 98 -5.62 -3.58 -2.10
CA GLY A 98 -5.08 -4.92 -1.88
C GLY A 98 -4.09 -4.98 -0.73
N ASN A 99 -3.29 -6.06 -0.69
CA ASN A 99 -2.47 -6.41 0.46
C ASN A 99 -0.99 -6.55 0.09
N HIS A 100 -0.09 -6.37 1.04
CA HIS A 100 1.35 -6.53 0.88
C HIS A 100 1.97 -5.56 -0.13
N ASN A 101 1.42 -4.34 -0.27
CA ASN A 101 1.95 -3.34 -1.19
C ASN A 101 2.86 -2.34 -0.47
N VAL A 102 3.93 -1.91 -1.15
CA VAL A 102 4.82 -0.83 -0.71
C VAL A 102 4.73 0.32 -1.72
N VAL A 103 4.25 1.47 -1.29
CA VAL A 103 4.04 2.63 -2.16
C VAL A 103 4.70 3.88 -1.58
N LEU A 104 5.62 4.47 -2.32
CA LEU A 104 6.42 5.61 -1.89
C LEU A 104 6.46 6.71 -2.95
N GLY A 105 6.05 7.92 -2.56
CA GLY A 105 6.20 9.13 -3.37
C GLY A 105 4.88 9.85 -3.57
N GLU A 106 4.61 10.30 -4.79
CA GLU A 106 3.47 11.16 -5.08
C GLU A 106 2.58 10.57 -6.18
N THR A 107 1.27 10.52 -5.93
CA THR A 107 0.24 10.13 -6.91
C THR A 107 0.45 8.76 -7.54
N ASN A 108 1.08 7.83 -6.82
CA ASN A 108 1.26 6.45 -7.27
C ASN A 108 -0.02 5.63 -7.05
N GLU A 109 -0.19 4.56 -7.84
CA GLU A 109 -1.35 3.67 -7.78
C GLU A 109 -0.90 2.20 -7.67
N ALA A 110 -1.38 1.48 -6.67
CA ALA A 110 -1.26 0.03 -6.58
C ALA A 110 -2.66 -0.57 -6.64
N LYS A 111 -3.15 -0.81 -7.85
CA LYS A 111 -4.47 -1.38 -8.16
C LYS A 111 -4.53 -1.79 -9.63
N LYS A 112 -5.38 -2.73 -9.98
CA LYS A 112 -5.60 -3.10 -11.38
C LYS A 112 -6.35 -2.01 -12.14
N ALA A 113 -6.30 -2.07 -13.46
CA ALA A 113 -6.97 -1.11 -14.34
C ALA A 113 -8.51 -1.12 -14.20
N ASP A 114 -9.07 -2.24 -13.77
CA ASP A 114 -10.50 -2.41 -13.47
C ASP A 114 -10.86 -1.97 -12.04
N ASN A 115 -9.94 -1.33 -11.31
CA ASN A 115 -10.07 -0.98 -9.88
C ASN A 115 -10.30 -2.20 -8.98
N THR A 116 -9.68 -3.33 -9.33
CA THR A 116 -9.55 -4.47 -8.40
C THR A 116 -8.19 -4.47 -7.71
N ALA A 117 -8.13 -5.12 -6.56
CA ALA A 117 -6.93 -5.21 -5.73
C ALA A 117 -5.73 -5.87 -6.45
N VAL A 118 -4.53 -5.39 -6.13
CA VAL A 118 -3.25 -6.04 -6.42
C VAL A 118 -2.56 -6.42 -5.12
N ASN A 119 -1.77 -7.50 -5.15
CA ASN A 119 -0.99 -7.92 -4.00
C ASN A 119 0.50 -8.00 -4.31
N TYR A 120 1.32 -7.83 -3.27
CA TYR A 120 2.78 -7.98 -3.34
C TYR A 120 3.45 -7.02 -4.33
N THR A 121 2.94 -5.79 -4.45
CA THR A 121 3.48 -4.82 -5.41
C THR A 121 4.35 -3.75 -4.77
N VAL A 122 5.24 -3.16 -5.57
CA VAL A 122 6.10 -2.05 -5.14
C VAL A 122 5.95 -0.89 -6.13
N ALA A 123 5.48 0.28 -5.70
CA ALA A 123 5.35 1.47 -6.53
C ALA A 123 6.13 2.65 -5.93
N LEU A 124 7.25 3.05 -6.55
CA LEU A 124 8.15 4.10 -6.03
C LEU A 124 8.30 5.22 -7.08
N GLY A 125 7.97 6.46 -6.72
CA GLY A 125 8.19 7.63 -7.58
C GLY A 125 6.99 8.58 -7.70
N TYR A 126 6.75 9.09 -8.91
CA TYR A 126 5.67 10.03 -9.23
C TYR A 126 4.78 9.42 -10.32
N HIS A 127 3.50 9.19 -10.06
CA HIS A 127 2.59 8.49 -10.99
C HIS A 127 3.04 7.08 -11.41
N ALA A 128 3.76 6.35 -10.56
CA ALA A 128 4.05 4.93 -10.75
C ALA A 128 2.78 4.09 -10.49
N LYS A 129 2.50 3.09 -11.34
CA LYS A 129 1.27 2.27 -11.26
C LYS A 129 1.54 0.77 -11.34
N THR A 130 1.20 0.00 -10.32
CA THR A 130 1.27 -1.48 -10.37
C THR A 130 -0.10 -2.07 -10.68
N LEU A 131 -0.29 -2.59 -11.91
CA LEU A 131 -1.59 -3.08 -12.41
C LEU A 131 -1.79 -4.61 -12.31
N GLY A 132 -0.84 -5.32 -11.70
CA GLY A 132 -0.90 -6.76 -11.51
C GLY A 132 -0.22 -7.16 -10.20
N ASN A 133 -0.49 -8.37 -9.72
CA ASN A 133 0.20 -8.91 -8.56
C ASN A 133 1.71 -9.01 -8.84
N ASP A 134 2.52 -8.93 -7.79
CA ASP A 134 3.98 -9.07 -7.86
C ASP A 134 4.69 -8.03 -8.75
N ALA A 135 3.96 -6.99 -9.17
CA ALA A 135 4.48 -5.96 -10.04
C ALA A 135 5.35 -4.96 -9.28
N VAL A 136 6.43 -4.51 -9.92
CA VAL A 136 7.30 -3.45 -9.41
C VAL A 136 7.32 -2.31 -10.42
N ALA A 137 6.94 -1.11 -9.97
CA ALA A 137 6.93 0.13 -10.72
C ALA A 137 7.86 1.14 -10.04
N ILE A 138 8.91 1.59 -10.73
CA ILE A 138 9.85 2.59 -10.18
C ILE A 138 10.06 3.69 -11.22
N GLY A 139 9.82 4.95 -10.85
CA GLY A 139 10.09 6.11 -11.69
C GLY A 139 8.90 7.06 -11.86
N VAL A 140 8.95 7.86 -12.93
CA VAL A 140 7.95 8.89 -13.25
C VAL A 140 6.99 8.40 -14.33
N GLY A 141 5.68 8.38 -14.06
CA GLY A 141 4.62 8.02 -15.01
C GLY A 141 4.65 6.56 -15.48
N TYR A 142 5.33 5.68 -14.75
CA TYR A 142 5.56 4.30 -15.17
C TYR A 142 4.38 3.40 -14.81
N THR A 143 3.77 2.72 -15.79
CA THR A 143 2.57 1.87 -15.61
C THR A 143 2.80 0.43 -16.11
N PRO A 144 3.41 -0.46 -15.31
CA PRO A 144 3.58 -1.87 -15.65
C PRO A 144 2.25 -2.65 -15.64
N LYS A 145 2.08 -3.54 -16.62
CA LYS A 145 0.92 -4.43 -16.78
C LYS A 145 1.13 -5.89 -16.31
N ALA A 146 2.38 -6.33 -16.03
CA ALA A 146 2.79 -7.49 -15.19
C ALA A 146 4.35 -7.66 -15.14
N ASN A 147 4.88 -8.18 -14.00
CA ASN A 147 6.24 -8.58 -13.53
C ASN A 147 7.51 -7.74 -13.82
N ILE A 148 8.27 -7.44 -12.76
CA ILE A 148 9.74 -7.51 -12.80
C ILE A 148 10.14 -8.84 -12.15
N THR A 149 10.46 -9.85 -12.96
CA THR A 149 11.09 -11.11 -12.49
C THR A 149 12.60 -10.93 -12.48
N LEU A 150 13.30 -11.28 -11.39
CA LEU A 150 14.77 -11.31 -11.40
C LEU A 150 15.34 -12.63 -10.87
N LYS A 151 15.57 -13.57 -11.79
CA LYS A 151 16.79 -14.38 -11.83
C LYS A 151 17.52 -13.99 -13.13
N SER A 152 18.44 -13.03 -13.03
CA SER A 152 19.22 -12.38 -14.10
C SER A 152 18.43 -11.63 -15.21
N GLY A 153 18.38 -10.30 -15.17
CA GLY A 153 17.99 -9.44 -16.32
C GLY A 153 16.99 -8.33 -15.99
N ILE A 154 17.46 -7.09 -15.83
CA ILE A 154 16.61 -5.90 -15.61
C ILE A 154 15.77 -5.63 -16.87
N ALA A 155 14.43 -5.67 -16.76
CA ALA A 155 13.54 -5.18 -17.79
C ALA A 155 13.31 -3.66 -17.61
N VAL A 156 14.10 -2.84 -18.31
CA VAL A 156 13.85 -1.39 -18.41
C VAL A 156 12.89 -1.18 -19.57
N ASN A 157 11.78 -0.45 -19.39
CA ASN A 157 11.01 0.07 -20.52
C ASN A 157 11.25 1.57 -20.61
N ALA A 158 12.14 1.92 -21.54
CA ALA A 158 12.45 3.27 -21.92
C ALA A 158 11.22 3.91 -22.59
N GLY A 159 10.76 5.06 -22.09
CA GLY A 159 9.79 5.88 -22.81
C GLY A 159 10.29 6.23 -24.23
N LYS A 160 9.43 6.82 -25.07
CA LYS A 160 9.63 7.01 -26.53
C LYS A 160 10.98 7.62 -26.97
N ASN A 161 11.75 8.22 -26.04
CA ASN A 161 13.07 8.84 -26.25
C ASN A 161 14.21 8.28 -25.37
N SER A 162 13.99 7.19 -24.63
CA SER A 162 14.99 6.62 -23.73
C SER A 162 15.80 5.53 -24.44
N LYS A 163 17.13 5.54 -24.27
CA LYS A 163 18.03 4.50 -24.77
C LYS A 163 18.38 3.56 -23.62
N ILE A 164 18.08 2.27 -23.77
CA ILE A 164 18.56 1.24 -22.86
C ILE A 164 19.87 0.71 -23.44
N SER A 165 20.95 0.77 -22.66
CA SER A 165 22.24 0.20 -23.03
C SER A 165 22.58 -0.95 -22.08
N TYR A 166 22.88 -2.12 -22.66
CA TYR A 166 23.40 -3.27 -21.94
C TYR A 166 24.88 -3.40 -22.27
N GLN A 167 25.75 -3.44 -21.27
CA GLN A 167 27.16 -3.84 -21.46
C GLN A 167 27.33 -5.26 -20.94
N MET A 168 27.62 -6.20 -21.85
CA MET A 168 28.07 -7.54 -21.51
C MET A 168 29.58 -7.58 -21.72
N GLY A 169 30.35 -7.72 -20.64
CA GLY A 169 31.77 -7.99 -20.73
C GLY A 169 32.00 -9.45 -21.12
N ALA A 170 32.53 -9.72 -22.30
CA ALA A 170 33.04 -11.04 -22.63
C ALA A 170 34.44 -11.19 -22.01
N GLY A 171 34.54 -11.97 -20.93
CA GLY A 171 35.82 -12.44 -20.42
C GLY A 171 36.30 -13.60 -21.29
N TRP A 172 37.53 -13.51 -21.80
CA TRP A 172 38.19 -14.65 -22.44
C TRP A 172 38.71 -15.58 -21.34
N VAL A 173 38.29 -16.85 -21.38
CA VAL A 173 38.91 -17.91 -20.57
C VAL A 173 40.03 -18.50 -21.43
N TRP A 174 41.26 -18.37 -20.95
CA TRP A 174 42.45 -19.01 -21.54
C TRP A 174 42.60 -20.44 -21.05
#